data_AF-A0A1J3DNQ1-F1
#
_entry.id   AF-A0A1J3DNQ1-F1
#
_cell.length_a   1.000
_cell.length_b   1.000
_cell.length_c   1.000
_cell.angle_alpha   90.00
_cell.angle_beta   90.00
_cell.angle_gamma   90.00
#
_symmetry.space_group_name_H-M   'P 1'
#
loop_
_entity.id
_entity.type
_entity.pdbx_description
1 polymer ?
#
loop_
_entity_poly.entity_id
_entity_poly.type
_entity_poly.pdbx_seq_one_letter_code
_entity_poly.pdbx_strand_id
1 'polypeptide(L)'
;YELLKRIHEGNKATGGLKLVTVCYGIIGFIKFLGPYYMLLITERREIGEICGHRVYEVAKSEIISLQNSSVLCNIANSRDENRYKRLLCVVDLTKDFFFSYSYNI
;
A
#
# COMPACT_ATOMS: atom_id res chain seq x y z
N TYR A 1 0.73 -22.22 -1.94
CA TYR A 1 -0.73 -22.25 -2.21
C TYR A 1 -1.55 -22.90 -1.10
N GLU A 2 -1.07 -23.97 -0.48
CA GLU A 2 -1.87 -24.70 0.53
C GLU A 2 -2.21 -23.88 1.79
N LEU A 3 -1.26 -23.09 2.30
CA LEU A 3 -1.49 -22.24 3.48
C LEU A 3 -2.62 -21.23 3.26
N LEU A 4 -2.58 -20.48 2.15
CA LEU A 4 -3.61 -19.50 1.81
C LEU A 4 -4.99 -20.15 1.65
N LYS A 5 -5.05 -21.36 1.09
CA LYS A 5 -6.29 -22.14 0.95
C LYS A 5 -6.85 -22.52 2.32
N ARG A 6 -6.01 -23.00 3.24
CA ARG A 6 -6.43 -23.34 4.61
C ARG A 6 -6.96 -22.11 5.35
N ILE A 7 -6.30 -20.97 5.21
CA ILE A 7 -6.76 -19.69 5.79
C ILE A 7 -8.09 -19.26 5.17
N HIS A 8 -8.24 -19.35 3.85
CA HIS A 8 -9.48 -19.00 3.16
C HIS A 8 -10.66 -19.86 3.65
N GLU A 9 -10.51 -21.18 3.69
CA GLU A 9 -11.56 -22.08 4.18
C GLU A 9 -11.88 -21.86 5.66
N GLY A 10 -10.87 -21.62 6.50
CA GLY A 10 -11.08 -21.32 7.93
C GLY A 10 -11.85 -20.03 8.19
N ASN A 11 -11.77 -19.06 7.28
CA ASN A 11 -12.46 -17.77 7.38
C ASN A 11 -13.71 -17.67 6.50
N LYS A 12 -14.21 -18.78 5.96
CA LYS A 12 -15.32 -18.79 5.00
C LYS A 12 -16.60 -18.14 5.55
N ALA A 13 -16.86 -18.29 6.85
CA ALA A 13 -17.99 -17.67 7.55
C ALA A 13 -17.96 -16.13 7.55
N THR A 14 -16.78 -15.52 7.42
CA THR A 14 -16.60 -14.06 7.34
C THR A 14 -16.23 -13.58 5.92
N GLY A 15 -16.49 -14.41 4.90
CA GLY A 15 -16.20 -14.09 3.49
C GLY A 15 -14.85 -14.58 2.97
N GLY A 16 -14.07 -15.29 3.79
CA GLY A 16 -12.80 -15.88 3.40
C GLY A 16 -11.69 -14.87 3.12
N LEU A 17 -10.61 -15.35 2.49
CA LEU A 17 -9.49 -14.51 2.06
C LEU A 17 -9.75 -13.92 0.67
N LYS A 18 -9.65 -12.60 0.54
CA LYS A 18 -9.77 -11.87 -0.73
C LYS A 18 -8.44 -11.23 -1.08
N LEU A 19 -7.93 -11.48 -2.28
CA LEU A 19 -6.78 -10.76 -2.81
C LEU A 19 -7.19 -9.32 -3.09
N VAL A 20 -6.54 -8.36 -2.44
CA VAL A 20 -6.78 -6.93 -2.64
C VAL A 20 -5.89 -6.39 -3.76
N THR A 21 -4.58 -6.58 -3.62
CA THR A 21 -3.59 -6.19 -4.64
C THR A 21 -2.31 -6.98 -4.45
N VAL A 22 -1.48 -7.04 -5.49
CA VAL A 22 -0.08 -7.48 -5.40
C VAL A 22 0.77 -6.24 -5.21
N CYS A 23 1.70 -6.28 -4.26
CA CYS A 23 2.62 -5.18 -4.02
C CYS A 23 4.07 -5.65 -4.01
N TYR A 24 4.97 -4.72 -4.36
CA TYR A 24 6.40 -4.89 -4.38
C TYR A 24 7.08 -4.29 -3.14
N GLY A 25 6.37 -3.49 -2.36
CA GLY A 25 6.88 -2.90 -1.13
C GLY A 25 5.80 -2.13 -0.38
N ILE A 26 5.94 -2.07 0.94
CA ILE A 26 5.13 -1.22 1.81
C ILE A 26 5.96 0.03 2.09
N ILE A 27 5.48 1.19 1.67
CA ILE A 27 6.14 2.46 1.94
C ILE A 27 5.91 2.86 3.39
N GLY A 28 4.68 2.70 3.86
CA GLY A 28 4.34 2.99 5.26
C GLY A 28 2.85 3.09 5.49
N PHE A 29 2.50 3.57 6.68
CA PHE A 29 1.14 3.79 7.11
C PHE A 29 0.96 5.25 7.53
N ILE A 30 -0.16 5.83 7.15
CA ILE A 30 -0.47 7.23 7.45
C ILE A 30 -1.86 7.27 8.08
N LYS A 31 -1.99 8.03 9.16
CA LYS A 31 -3.28 8.35 9.78
C LYS A 31 -3.51 9.85 9.66
N PHE A 32 -4.67 10.21 9.13
CA PHE A 32 -5.15 11.59 9.11
C PHE A 32 -6.11 11.80 10.28
N LEU A 33 -7.35 12.20 10.02
CA LEU A 33 -8.39 12.35 11.04
C LEU A 33 -9.21 11.07 11.21
N GLY A 34 -9.29 10.24 10.16
CA GLY A 34 -10.06 9.01 10.14
C GLY A 34 -9.20 7.73 10.25
N PRO A 35 -9.43 6.75 9.36
CA PRO A 35 -8.77 5.44 9.43
C PRO A 35 -7.28 5.53 9.09
N TYR A 36 -6.55 4.44 9.33
CA TYR A 36 -5.22 4.27 8.79
C TYR A 36 -5.28 4.01 7.28
N TYR A 37 -4.28 4.52 6.56
CA TYR A 37 -4.03 4.24 5.15
C TYR A 37 -2.70 3.53 5.01
N MET A 38 -2.65 2.51 4.18
CA MET A 38 -1.45 1.79 3.81
C MET A 38 -0.99 2.29 2.44
N LEU A 39 0.27 2.71 2.34
CA LEU A 39 0.90 3.12 1.08
C LEU A 39 1.73 1.95 0.54
N LEU A 40 1.41 1.53 -0.69
CA LEU A 40 2.01 0.37 -1.34
C LEU A 40 2.64 0.76 -2.68
N ILE A 41 3.75 0.10 -3.00
CA ILE A 41 4.31 0.08 -4.36
C ILE A 41 3.62 -1.06 -5.10
N THR A 42 2.80 -0.75 -6.10
CA THR A 42 2.05 -1.76 -6.87
C THR A 42 2.72 -2.06 -8.21
N GLU A 43 3.59 -1.18 -8.70
CA GLU A 43 4.47 -1.44 -9.84
C GLU A 43 5.85 -0.84 -9.57
N ARG A 44 6.88 -1.54 -10.04
CA ARG A 44 8.28 -1.10 -9.97
C ARG A 44 8.95 -1.29 -11.32
N ARG A 45 9.92 -0.43 -11.63
CA ARG A 45 10.75 -0.53 -12.83
C ARG A 45 12.20 -0.71 -12.43
N GLU A 46 12.86 -1.73 -12.96
CA GLU A 46 14.32 -1.87 -12.76
C GLU A 46 15.02 -0.79 -13.57
N ILE A 47 15.89 0.00 -12.91
CA ILE A 47 16.60 1.11 -13.56
C ILE A 47 18.11 0.88 -13.66
N GLY A 48 18.63 -0.14 -12.95
CA GLY A 48 20.04 -0.50 -13.01
C GLY A 48 20.45 -1.35 -11.81
N GLU A 49 21.75 -1.44 -11.58
CA GLU A 49 22.33 -2.15 -10.46
C GLU A 49 23.57 -1.43 -9.91
N ILE A 50 23.80 -1.56 -8.59
CA ILE A 50 24.98 -1.09 -7.88
C ILE A 50 25.69 -2.33 -7.34
N CYS A 51 26.88 -2.66 -7.85
CA CYS A 51 27.66 -3.82 -7.39
C CYS A 51 26.85 -5.15 -7.41
N GLY A 52 25.97 -5.35 -8.40
CA GLY A 52 25.08 -6.51 -8.50
C GLY A 52 23.78 -6.42 -7.69
N HIS A 53 23.58 -5.33 -6.94
CA HIS A 53 22.33 -5.04 -6.25
C HIS A 53 21.39 -4.24 -7.17
N ARG A 54 20.29 -4.86 -7.58
CA ARG A 54 19.30 -4.24 -8.45
C ARG A 54 18.63 -3.05 -7.77
N VAL A 55 18.50 -1.96 -8.51
CA VAL A 55 17.83 -0.73 -8.09
C VAL A 55 16.53 -0.58 -8.87
N TYR A 56 15.47 -0.28 -8.14
CA TYR A 56 14.12 -0.13 -8.65
C TYR A 56 13.63 1.28 -8.44
N GLU A 57 13.00 1.84 -9.46
CA GLU A 57 12.16 3.02 -9.36
C GLU A 57 10.72 2.59 -9.05
N VAL A 58 10.02 3.37 -8.23
CA VAL A 58 8.58 3.22 -8.02
C VAL A 58 7.85 3.63 -9.31
N ALA A 59 7.19 2.70 -9.98
CA ALA A 59 6.45 2.99 -11.21
C ALA A 59 4.98 3.30 -10.95
N LYS A 60 4.40 2.68 -9.91
CA LYS A 60 3.04 2.95 -9.46
C LYS A 60 2.92 2.71 -7.96
N SER A 61 2.16 3.56 -7.30
CA SER A 61 1.80 3.40 -5.90
C SER A 61 0.29 3.48 -5.71
N GLU A 62 -0.22 2.82 -4.67
CA GLU A 62 -1.62 2.85 -4.29
C GLU A 62 -1.77 3.10 -2.79
N ILE A 63 -2.82 3.84 -2.44
CA ILE A 63 -3.20 4.13 -1.05
C ILE A 63 -4.45 3.31 -0.73
N ILE A 64 -4.33 2.34 0.17
CA ILE A 64 -5.44 1.49 0.59
C ILE A 64 -5.90 1.91 1.98
N SER A 65 -7.20 2.20 2.11
CA SER A 65 -7.78 2.51 3.42
C SER A 65 -8.01 1.23 4.23
N LEU A 66 -7.49 1.20 5.44
CA LEU A 66 -7.67 0.10 6.40
C LEU A 66 -8.94 0.35 7.24
N GLN A 67 -10.08 0.41 6.56
CA GLN A 67 -11.36 0.57 7.23
C GLN A 67 -11.76 -0.73 7.91
N ASN A 68 -12.10 -0.64 9.20
CA ASN A 68 -12.87 -1.70 9.85
C ASN A 68 -14.36 -1.39 9.58
N SER A 69 -15.12 -2.37 9.11
CA SER A 69 -16.56 -2.22 8.85
C SER A 69 -17.36 -1.81 10.09
N SER A 70 -16.83 -2.05 11.30
CA SER A 70 -17.39 -1.57 12.56
C SER A 70 -17.19 -0.07 12.84
N VAL A 71 -16.28 0.58 12.11
CA VAL A 71 -15.94 2.00 12.24
C VAL A 71 -16.27 2.72 10.93
N LEU A 72 -17.55 2.67 10.54
CA LEU A 72 -18.12 3.59 9.55
C LEU A 72 -18.22 4.99 10.18
N CYS A 73 -17.08 5.60 10.51
CA CYS A 73 -17.04 6.96 11.01
C CYS A 73 -17.29 7.93 9.85
N ASN A 74 -18.30 8.79 10.00
CA ASN A 74 -18.58 9.95 9.15
C ASN A 74 -17.32 10.80 8.83
N ILE A 75 -16.28 10.69 9.66
CA ILE A 75 -14.98 11.37 9.53
C ILE A 75 -14.17 10.88 8.31
N ALA A 76 -14.25 9.60 7.92
CA ALA A 76 -13.46 9.03 6.82
C ALA A 76 -13.79 9.64 5.44
N ASN A 77 -14.99 10.22 5.31
CA ASN A 77 -15.47 10.94 4.14
C ASN A 77 -15.63 12.45 4.40
N SER A 78 -15.09 12.96 5.51
CA SER A 78 -15.13 14.39 5.81
C SER A 78 -14.35 15.20 4.77
N ARG A 79 -14.74 16.46 4.61
CA ARG A 79 -14.07 17.41 3.72
C ARG A 79 -12.58 17.54 4.06
N ASP A 80 -12.26 17.56 5.35
CA ASP A 80 -10.90 17.73 5.84
C ASP A 80 -10.05 16.47 5.58
N GLU A 81 -10.60 15.27 5.81
CA GLU A 81 -9.93 14.01 5.47
C GLU A 81 -9.59 13.93 3.98
N ASN A 82 -10.55 14.28 3.11
CA ASN A 82 -10.33 14.31 1.67
C ASN A 82 -9.31 15.39 1.26
N ARG A 83 -9.25 16.51 1.98
CA ARG A 83 -8.21 17.53 1.78
C ARG A 83 -6.82 16.97 2.09
N TYR A 84 -6.65 16.29 3.22
CA TYR A 84 -5.36 15.69 3.58
C TYR A 84 -4.93 14.58 2.62
N LYS A 85 -5.85 13.75 2.14
CA LYS A 85 -5.57 12.77 1.07
C LYS A 85 -5.03 13.44 -0.19
N ARG A 86 -5.70 14.50 -0.65
CA ARG A 86 -5.26 15.24 -1.84
C ARG A 86 -3.89 15.88 -1.65
N LEU A 87 -3.61 16.43 -0.46
CA LEU A 87 -2.31 17.00 -0.13
C LEU A 87 -1.21 15.93 -0.18
N LEU A 88 -1.46 14.72 0.34
CA LEU A 88 -0.51 13.62 0.22
C LEU A 88 -0.27 13.23 -1.25
N CYS A 89 -1.31 13.21 -2.08
CA CYS A 89 -1.18 12.92 -3.51
C CYS A 89 -0.40 13.98 -4.32
N VAL A 90 -0.08 15.14 -3.74
CA VAL A 90 0.83 16.12 -4.38
C VAL A 90 2.24 15.56 -4.46
N VAL A 91 2.63 14.69 -3.53
CA VAL A 91 3.90 13.97 -3.61
C VAL A 91 3.73 12.83 -4.60
N ASP A 92 4.30 13.04 -5.79
CA ASP A 92 4.35 12.02 -6.83
C ASP A 92 5.41 10.98 -6.48
N LEU A 93 4.97 9.88 -5.84
CA LEU A 93 5.84 8.78 -5.46
C LEU A 93 6.45 8.04 -6.67
N THR A 94 6.02 8.35 -7.90
CA THR A 94 6.61 7.75 -9.11
C THR A 94 7.82 8.53 -9.63
N LYS A 95 8.13 9.69 -9.03
CA LYS A 95 9.24 10.55 -9.43
C LYS A 95 10.30 10.58 -8.36
N ASP A 96 11.52 10.22 -8.74
CA ASP A 96 12.71 10.32 -7.89
C ASP A 96 12.69 9.43 -6.62
N PHE A 97 11.79 8.43 -6.57
CA PHE A 97 11.77 7.42 -5.51
C PHE A 97 12.36 6.10 -5.98
N PHE A 98 13.47 5.71 -5.36
CA PHE A 98 14.22 4.51 -5.68
C PHE A 98 14.42 3.63 -4.45
N PHE A 99 14.56 2.33 -4.66
CA PHE A 99 14.84 1.38 -3.60
C PHE A 99 15.56 0.14 -4.13
N SER A 100 16.24 -0.57 -3.24
CA SER A 100 16.74 -1.92 -3.49
C SER A 100 16.35 -2.82 -2.33
N TYR A 101 16.07 -4.09 -2.62
CA TYR A 101 15.74 -5.07 -1.59
C TYR A 101 16.96 -5.57 -0.82
N SER A 102 18.14 -5.45 -1.43
CA SER A 102 19.38 -6.02 -0.90
C SER A 102 20.46 -4.99 -0.63
N TYR A 103 20.19 -3.72 -0.93
CA TYR A 103 21.12 -2.62 -0.73
C TYR A 103 20.39 -1.41 -0.17
N ASN A 104 21.01 -0.76 0.82
CA ASN A 104 20.48 0.48 1.36
C ASN A 104 21.02 1.63 0.50
N ILE A 105 20.15 2.21 -0.32
CA ILE A 105 20.45 3.33 -1.22
C ILE A 105 20.54 4.63 -0.43
#